data_AF-A0A9N8PT01-F1
#
_entry.id   AF-A0A9N8PT01-F1
#
_cell.length_a   1.000
_cell.length_b   1.000
_cell.length_c   1.000
_cell.angle_alpha   90.00
_cell.angle_beta   90.00
_cell.angle_gamma   90.00
#
_symmetry.space_group_name_H-M   'P 1'
#
loop_
_entity.id
_entity.type
_entity.pdbx_description
1 polymer ?
#
loop_
_entity_poly.entity_id
_entity_poly.type
_entity_poly.pdbx_seq_one_letter_code
_entity_poly.pdbx_strand_id
1 'polypeptide(L)'
;MSASGNKAVLIGVSGVSSSGKTTLARLLRDIVPNTFILHEDDFYKTDQEIPVNEDGVQDWDCLGSLDLDLLEQALDFIKTHGYLPPNLESKEDKNAVGESGVDRQRVAELKKAARKQLDVKSDVPVFIIDGFLLFSQDMRHIRELFDIKLFLRADHKTVKQRREARTGYVTLEGFWEDPPGYVDSVVWANYAKDHGFLFEDGDVEGKLKDDLCEELRIDTAPLQVQGNMTACVDWAFDRILSHLSKRTAGD
;
A
#
# COMPACT_ATOMS: atom_id res chain seq x y z
N MET A 1 -31.67 2.76 4.52
CA MET A 1 -31.18 4.08 5.00
C MET A 1 -30.41 4.70 3.85
N SER A 2 -30.61 5.99 3.57
CA SER A 2 -30.20 6.67 2.34
C SER A 2 -28.71 6.54 2.06
N ALA A 3 -28.35 6.14 0.83
CA ALA A 3 -26.99 6.21 0.31
C ALA A 3 -26.57 7.69 0.21
N SER A 4 -26.06 8.24 1.31
CA SER A 4 -25.15 9.38 1.23
C SER A 4 -23.90 8.86 0.51
N GLY A 5 -23.52 9.48 -0.61
CA GLY A 5 -22.32 9.09 -1.36
C GLY A 5 -21.09 9.00 -0.45
N ASN A 6 -20.16 8.10 -0.79
CA ASN A 6 -18.89 7.94 -0.06
C ASN A 6 -18.25 9.30 0.18
N LYS A 7 -17.87 9.58 1.43
CA LYS A 7 -17.28 10.86 1.84
C LYS A 7 -15.77 10.91 1.68
N ALA A 8 -15.17 9.88 1.10
CA ALA A 8 -13.74 9.76 0.90
C ALA A 8 -13.44 8.98 -0.39
N VAL A 9 -12.26 9.23 -0.96
CA VAL A 9 -11.66 8.36 -1.99
C VAL A 9 -10.61 7.48 -1.33
N LEU A 10 -10.75 6.16 -1.45
CA LEU A 10 -9.74 5.21 -0.96
C LEU A 10 -8.83 4.75 -2.10
N ILE A 11 -7.53 4.91 -1.91
CA ILE A 11 -6.47 4.47 -2.82
C ILE A 11 -5.67 3.36 -2.13
N GLY A 12 -5.80 2.12 -2.59
CA GLY A 12 -4.93 1.04 -2.13
C GLY A 12 -3.58 1.12 -2.86
N VAL A 13 -2.47 1.08 -2.12
CA VAL A 13 -1.11 0.92 -2.64
C VAL A 13 -0.56 -0.38 -2.08
N SER A 14 -0.46 -1.39 -2.94
CA SER A 14 -0.05 -2.74 -2.53
C SER A 14 1.17 -3.27 -3.29
N GLY A 15 1.68 -4.41 -2.85
CA GLY A 15 2.93 -5.01 -3.33
C GLY A 15 3.77 -5.58 -2.18
N VAL A 16 4.74 -6.42 -2.52
CA VAL A 16 5.62 -7.09 -1.54
C VAL A 16 6.23 -6.15 -0.50
N SER A 17 6.48 -6.67 0.71
CA SER A 17 7.25 -5.99 1.76
C SER A 17 8.56 -5.42 1.21
N SER A 18 9.01 -4.26 1.71
CA SER A 18 10.23 -3.56 1.24
C SER A 18 10.26 -3.10 -0.23
N SER A 19 9.14 -3.14 -0.98
CA SER A 19 9.08 -2.65 -2.37
C SER A 19 9.18 -1.12 -2.51
N GLY A 20 8.89 -0.35 -1.46
CA GLY A 20 8.93 1.12 -1.45
C GLY A 20 7.55 1.80 -1.39
N LYS A 21 6.49 1.05 -1.08
CA LYS A 21 5.12 1.55 -0.97
C LYS A 21 4.97 2.73 -0.02
N THR A 22 5.55 2.65 1.17
CA THR A 22 5.47 3.72 2.19
C THR A 22 6.10 5.01 1.72
N THR A 23 7.25 4.92 1.05
CA THR A 23 7.89 6.08 0.42
C THR A 23 6.98 6.68 -0.66
N LEU A 24 6.39 5.85 -1.52
CA LEU A 24 5.46 6.28 -2.56
C LEU A 24 4.22 6.95 -1.96
N ALA A 25 3.58 6.33 -0.97
CA ALA A 25 2.40 6.85 -0.28
C ALA A 25 2.68 8.21 0.38
N ARG A 26 3.82 8.37 1.06
CA ARG A 26 4.25 9.64 1.67
C ARG A 26 4.46 10.73 0.62
N LEU A 27 5.10 10.42 -0.51
CA LEU A 27 5.29 11.37 -1.60
C LEU A 27 3.95 11.79 -2.23
N LEU A 28 3.06 10.83 -2.48
CA LEU A 28 1.74 11.09 -3.04
C LEU A 28 0.86 11.92 -2.09
N ARG A 29 0.88 11.64 -0.78
CA ARG A 29 0.21 12.45 0.24
C ARG A 29 0.68 13.89 0.20
N ASP A 30 1.98 14.12 0.05
CA ASP A 30 2.51 15.47 0.00
C ASP A 30 2.12 16.16 -1.32
N ILE A 31 2.05 15.42 -2.42
CA ILE A 31 1.76 15.92 -3.77
C ILE A 31 0.28 16.24 -3.99
N VAL A 32 -0.61 15.32 -3.58
CA VAL A 32 -2.05 15.37 -3.81
C VAL A 32 -2.72 16.15 -2.67
N PRO A 33 -3.57 17.15 -2.94
CA PRO A 33 -4.24 17.92 -1.90
C PRO A 33 -5.20 17.05 -1.06
N ASN A 34 -5.47 17.46 0.18
CA ASN A 34 -6.42 16.81 1.09
C ASN A 34 -6.23 15.29 1.21
N THR A 35 -4.97 14.85 1.26
CA THR A 35 -4.59 13.44 1.26
C THR A 35 -4.03 13.02 2.62
N PHE A 36 -4.41 11.83 3.06
CA PHE A 36 -4.00 11.20 4.32
C PHE A 36 -3.48 9.78 4.02
N ILE A 37 -2.75 9.20 4.98
CA ILE A 37 -2.27 7.82 4.87
C ILE A 37 -2.81 7.01 6.04
N LEU A 38 -3.17 5.78 5.74
CA LEU A 38 -3.39 4.70 6.69
C LEU A 38 -2.44 3.55 6.32
N HIS A 39 -1.71 3.00 7.30
CA HIS A 39 -0.79 1.89 7.04
C HIS A 39 -1.43 0.58 7.51
N GLU A 40 -1.38 -0.47 6.70
CA GLU A 40 -1.81 -1.83 7.06
C GLU A 40 -1.04 -2.34 8.28
N ASP A 41 0.23 -1.95 8.39
CA ASP A 41 1.11 -2.28 9.53
C ASP A 41 0.59 -1.71 10.87
N ASP A 42 -0.30 -0.71 10.86
CA ASP A 42 -0.91 -0.21 12.11
C ASP A 42 -1.86 -1.23 12.75
N PHE A 43 -2.28 -2.26 11.99
CA PHE A 43 -3.22 -3.31 12.36
C PHE A 43 -2.53 -4.65 12.67
N TYR A 44 -1.21 -4.69 12.88
CA TYR A 44 -0.59 -5.87 13.46
C TYR A 44 -1.21 -6.21 14.83
N LYS A 45 -1.37 -7.51 15.07
CA LYS A 45 -1.70 -8.05 16.40
C LYS A 45 -0.52 -7.89 17.36
N THR A 46 -0.75 -8.25 18.62
CA THR A 46 0.32 -8.27 19.61
C THR A 46 1.38 -9.30 19.25
N ASP A 47 2.62 -9.09 19.70
CA ASP A 47 3.75 -9.95 19.42
C ASP A 47 3.46 -11.42 19.80
N GLN A 48 2.68 -11.66 20.87
CA GLN A 48 2.28 -13.00 21.31
C GLN A 48 1.25 -13.69 20.40
N GLU A 49 0.49 -12.91 19.62
CA GLU A 49 -0.57 -13.41 18.73
C GLU A 49 -0.08 -13.61 17.30
N ILE A 50 1.16 -13.21 17.00
CA ILE A 50 1.75 -13.44 15.68
C ILE A 50 1.90 -14.95 15.45
N PRO A 51 1.36 -15.49 14.34
CA PRO A 51 1.47 -16.91 14.03
C PRO A 51 2.93 -17.36 13.97
N VAL A 52 3.19 -18.59 14.39
CA VAL A 52 4.51 -19.22 14.29
C VAL A 52 4.44 -20.29 13.22
N ASN A 53 5.37 -20.26 12.27
CA ASN A 53 5.44 -21.25 11.20
C ASN A 53 6.01 -22.60 11.69
N GLU A 54 6.09 -23.59 10.80
CA GLU A 54 6.54 -24.94 11.12
C GLU A 54 7.99 -24.98 11.65
N ASP A 55 8.82 -23.99 11.27
CA ASP A 55 10.21 -23.85 11.70
C ASP A 55 10.37 -23.10 13.03
N GLY A 56 9.26 -22.71 13.69
CA GLY A 56 9.30 -22.00 14.97
C GLY A 56 9.59 -20.50 14.83
N VAL A 57 9.45 -19.93 13.64
CA VAL A 57 9.67 -18.50 13.36
C VAL A 57 8.33 -17.77 13.30
N GLN A 58 8.24 -16.60 13.92
CA GLN A 58 7.05 -15.74 13.84
C GLN A 58 6.86 -15.22 12.42
N ASP A 59 5.68 -15.45 11.85
CA ASP A 59 5.31 -15.02 10.50
C ASP A 59 4.54 -13.69 10.57
N TRP A 60 5.30 -12.61 10.47
CA TRP A 60 4.75 -11.26 10.40
C TRP A 60 4.15 -10.95 9.04
N ASP A 61 4.55 -11.63 7.96
CA ASP A 61 4.15 -11.31 6.60
C ASP A 61 2.99 -12.21 6.13
N CYS A 62 1.98 -12.43 6.97
CA CYS A 62 0.80 -13.26 6.66
C CYS A 62 -0.51 -12.64 7.15
N LEU A 63 -1.66 -13.09 6.62
CA LEU A 63 -2.98 -12.59 7.05
C LEU A 63 -3.23 -12.76 8.55
N GLY A 64 -2.69 -13.81 9.15
CA GLY A 64 -2.89 -14.12 10.56
C GLY A 64 -2.21 -13.14 11.52
N SER A 65 -1.23 -12.37 11.05
CA SER A 65 -0.53 -11.37 11.86
C SER A 65 -1.31 -10.06 12.00
N LEU A 66 -2.37 -9.86 11.20
CA LEU A 66 -3.16 -8.63 11.16
C LEU A 66 -4.56 -8.80 11.78
N ASP A 67 -5.05 -7.76 12.43
CA ASP A 67 -6.46 -7.60 12.83
C ASP A 67 -7.28 -7.07 11.64
N LEU A 68 -7.75 -8.01 10.81
CA LEU A 68 -8.48 -7.68 9.57
C LEU A 68 -9.85 -7.07 9.82
N ASP A 69 -10.50 -7.48 10.91
CA ASP A 69 -11.80 -6.93 11.31
C ASP A 69 -11.64 -5.45 11.68
N LEU A 70 -10.56 -5.09 12.39
CA LEU A 70 -10.24 -3.71 12.72
C LEU A 70 -9.87 -2.89 11.48
N LEU A 71 -9.09 -3.47 10.55
CA LEU A 71 -8.77 -2.83 9.27
C LEU A 71 -10.05 -2.52 8.48
N GLU A 72 -10.93 -3.50 8.31
CA GLU A 72 -12.19 -3.32 7.57
C GLU A 72 -13.08 -2.25 8.24
N GLN A 73 -13.22 -2.27 9.57
CA GLN A 73 -13.95 -1.24 10.31
C GLN A 73 -13.37 0.16 10.11
N ALA A 74 -12.04 0.30 10.09
CA ALA A 74 -11.38 1.57 9.85
C ALA A 74 -11.66 2.08 8.42
N LEU A 75 -11.61 1.21 7.42
CA LEU A 75 -11.91 1.56 6.03
C LEU A 75 -13.37 1.98 5.85
N ASP A 76 -14.32 1.26 6.43
CA ASP A 76 -15.75 1.61 6.39
C ASP A 76 -16.03 2.94 7.09
N PHE A 77 -15.40 3.15 8.25
CA PHE A 77 -15.48 4.42 8.98
C PHE A 77 -15.00 5.59 8.10
N ILE A 78 -13.84 5.45 7.46
CA ILE A 78 -13.29 6.49 6.58
C ILE A 78 -14.24 6.79 5.41
N LYS A 79 -14.79 5.75 4.75
CA LYS A 79 -15.74 5.95 3.64
C LYS A 79 -17.03 6.66 4.09
N THR A 80 -17.51 6.34 5.29
CA THR A 80 -18.74 6.89 5.84
C THR A 80 -18.58 8.31 6.37
N HIS A 81 -17.43 8.61 6.98
CA HIS A 81 -17.22 9.83 7.75
C HIS A 81 -16.29 10.85 7.08
N GLY A 82 -15.35 10.42 6.25
CA GLY A 82 -14.37 11.29 5.59
C GLY A 82 -13.20 11.71 6.48
N TYR A 83 -12.91 11.00 7.56
CA TYR A 83 -11.73 11.24 8.41
C TYR A 83 -11.28 9.95 9.10
N LEU A 84 -10.04 9.92 9.61
CA LEU A 84 -9.50 8.75 10.31
C LEU A 84 -10.26 8.49 11.62
N PRO A 85 -10.45 7.21 12.02
CA PRO A 85 -10.97 6.90 13.34
C PRO A 85 -10.17 7.61 14.44
N PRO A 86 -10.81 8.32 15.40
CA PRO A 86 -10.10 9.20 16.35
C PRO A 86 -9.06 8.51 17.24
N ASN A 87 -9.18 7.20 17.45
CA ASN A 87 -8.30 6.41 18.32
C ASN A 87 -7.19 5.69 17.54
N LEU A 88 -7.06 5.93 16.24
CA LEU A 88 -6.08 5.27 15.40
C LEU A 88 -4.77 6.06 15.41
N GLU A 89 -3.77 5.56 16.14
CA GLU A 89 -2.42 6.10 16.12
C GLU A 89 -1.53 5.32 15.14
N SER A 90 -1.02 6.02 14.13
CA SER A 90 -0.04 5.47 13.19
C SER A 90 1.29 5.20 13.88
N LYS A 91 1.72 3.94 13.86
CA LYS A 91 3.02 3.48 14.36
C LYS A 91 4.06 3.54 13.27
N GLU A 92 3.65 3.28 12.03
CA GLU A 92 4.55 3.34 10.87
C GLU A 92 5.07 4.78 10.63
N ASP A 93 4.33 5.81 11.03
CA ASP A 93 4.85 7.19 11.02
C ASP A 93 5.89 7.49 12.11
N LYS A 94 6.09 6.59 13.08
CA LYS A 94 7.17 6.66 14.07
C LYS A 94 8.47 6.04 13.55
N ASN A 95 8.41 5.23 12.49
CA ASN A 95 9.59 4.62 11.89
C ASN A 95 10.44 5.65 11.13
N ALA A 96 11.77 5.50 11.19
CA ALA A 96 12.71 6.42 10.56
C ALA A 96 12.51 6.45 9.03
N VAL A 97 12.25 7.64 8.50
CA VAL A 97 12.08 7.84 7.05
C VAL A 97 13.43 8.22 6.44
N GLY A 98 14.00 7.33 5.63
CA GLY A 98 15.16 7.67 4.81
C GLY A 98 14.82 8.71 3.74
N GLU A 99 15.83 9.34 3.14
CA GLU A 99 15.59 10.23 2.00
C GLU A 99 14.94 9.45 0.85
N SER A 100 13.89 10.01 0.25
CA SER A 100 13.15 9.35 -0.83
C SER A 100 13.95 9.23 -2.13
N GLY A 101 15.07 9.96 -2.25
CA GLY A 101 15.86 10.06 -3.47
C GLY A 101 15.16 10.79 -4.63
N VAL A 102 13.97 11.34 -4.41
CA VAL A 102 13.21 12.08 -5.44
C VAL A 102 13.57 13.56 -5.38
N ASP A 103 13.85 14.14 -6.54
CA ASP A 103 14.17 15.56 -6.68
C ASP A 103 13.03 16.45 -6.14
N ARG A 104 13.36 17.40 -5.26
CA ARG A 104 12.40 18.35 -4.67
C ARG A 104 11.71 19.22 -5.72
N GLN A 105 12.42 19.58 -6.80
CA GLN A 105 11.85 20.30 -7.92
C GLN A 105 10.78 19.45 -8.61
N ARG A 106 11.03 18.15 -8.82
CA ARG A 106 10.03 17.26 -9.41
C ARG A 106 8.79 17.15 -8.53
N VAL A 107 8.96 16.98 -7.22
CA VAL A 107 7.84 17.00 -6.26
C VAL A 107 7.05 18.32 -6.33
N ALA A 108 7.73 19.46 -6.46
CA ALA A 108 7.08 20.77 -6.59
C ALA A 108 6.28 20.91 -7.92
N GLU A 109 6.80 20.37 -9.02
CA GLU A 109 6.10 20.32 -10.31
C GLU A 109 4.82 19.49 -10.23
N LEU A 110 4.89 18.31 -9.64
CA LEU A 110 3.73 17.43 -9.44
C LEU A 110 2.70 18.08 -8.52
N LYS A 111 3.11 18.71 -7.41
CA LYS A 111 2.24 19.51 -6.53
C LYS A 111 1.48 20.59 -7.30
N LYS A 112 2.18 21.31 -8.18
CA LYS A 112 1.58 22.36 -9.02
C LYS A 112 0.59 21.77 -10.03
N ALA A 113 0.94 20.64 -10.63
CA ALA A 113 0.04 19.92 -11.54
C ALA A 113 -1.22 19.43 -10.83
N ALA A 114 -1.08 18.87 -9.62
CA ALA A 114 -2.18 18.38 -8.80
C ALA A 114 -3.19 19.51 -8.51
N ARG A 115 -2.71 20.66 -8.00
CA ARG A 115 -3.56 21.83 -7.72
C ARG A 115 -4.25 22.42 -8.96
N LYS A 116 -3.69 22.22 -10.15
CA LYS A 116 -4.26 22.73 -11.40
C LYS A 116 -5.33 21.78 -11.96
N GLN A 117 -5.13 20.47 -11.85
CA GLN A 117 -5.94 19.46 -12.51
C GLN A 117 -7.00 18.84 -11.60
N LEU A 118 -6.72 18.78 -10.30
CA LEU A 118 -7.70 18.37 -9.30
C LEU A 118 -8.42 19.64 -8.85
N ASP A 119 -9.75 19.63 -8.93
CA ASP A 119 -10.54 20.74 -8.41
C ASP A 119 -10.28 20.86 -6.92
N VAL A 120 -9.56 21.91 -6.52
CA VAL A 120 -9.23 22.20 -5.12
C VAL A 120 -10.49 22.46 -4.29
N LYS A 121 -11.66 22.64 -4.92
CA LYS A 121 -12.96 22.74 -4.26
C LYS A 121 -13.62 21.40 -3.97
N SER A 122 -13.07 20.28 -4.44
CA SER A 122 -13.52 18.96 -4.01
C SER A 122 -13.12 18.76 -2.55
N ASP A 123 -14.07 19.02 -1.65
CA ASP A 123 -13.91 18.78 -0.21
C ASP A 123 -13.76 17.29 0.14
N VAL A 124 -13.83 16.38 -0.85
CA VAL A 124 -13.68 14.93 -0.63
C VAL A 124 -12.21 14.59 -0.33
N PRO A 125 -11.88 14.13 0.89
CA PRO A 125 -10.54 13.69 1.25
C PRO A 125 -10.13 12.40 0.53
N VAL A 126 -8.83 12.31 0.26
CA VAL A 126 -8.18 11.14 -0.31
C VAL A 126 -7.44 10.40 0.79
N PHE A 127 -7.63 9.09 0.88
CA PHE A 127 -6.91 8.23 1.81
C PHE A 127 -6.10 7.22 1.02
N ILE A 128 -4.79 7.24 1.21
CA ILE A 128 -3.88 6.23 0.69
C ILE A 128 -3.73 5.14 1.77
N ILE A 129 -4.08 3.92 1.42
CA ILE A 129 -3.87 2.75 2.27
C ILE A 129 -2.64 2.03 1.74
N ASP A 130 -1.55 2.09 2.50
CA ASP A 130 -0.30 1.38 2.19
C ASP A 130 -0.30 0.01 2.89
N GLY A 131 -0.18 -1.08 2.15
CA GLY A 131 -0.16 -2.40 2.74
C GLY A 131 0.31 -3.49 1.79
N PHE A 132 1.04 -4.47 2.33
CA PHE A 132 1.63 -5.56 1.55
C PHE A 132 0.63 -6.68 1.19
N LEU A 133 -0.49 -6.80 1.91
CA LEU A 133 -1.50 -7.84 1.67
C LEU A 133 -2.80 -7.33 1.04
N LEU A 134 -3.00 -6.02 0.93
CA LEU A 134 -4.25 -5.41 0.46
C LEU A 134 -4.83 -6.04 -0.82
N PHE A 135 -3.99 -6.51 -1.75
CA PHE A 135 -4.43 -7.11 -3.02
C PHE A 135 -4.28 -8.62 -3.09
N SER A 136 -3.92 -9.30 -1.99
CA SER A 136 -3.85 -10.75 -1.91
C SER A 136 -5.17 -11.43 -2.26
N GLN A 137 -5.11 -12.71 -2.63
CA GLN A 137 -6.29 -13.47 -3.04
C GLN A 137 -7.39 -13.45 -1.96
N ASP A 138 -7.01 -13.64 -0.70
CA ASP A 138 -7.93 -13.75 0.44
C ASP A 138 -8.40 -12.38 0.96
N MET A 139 -7.74 -11.28 0.57
CA MET A 139 -8.18 -9.91 0.85
C MET A 139 -9.17 -9.36 -0.18
N ARG A 140 -9.88 -10.23 -0.92
CA ARG A 140 -10.82 -9.80 -1.97
C ARG A 140 -11.83 -8.75 -1.49
N HIS A 141 -12.43 -8.95 -0.32
CA HIS A 141 -13.45 -8.06 0.24
C HIS A 141 -12.88 -6.67 0.54
N ILE A 142 -11.73 -6.60 1.23
CA ILE A 142 -10.99 -5.34 1.47
C ILE A 142 -10.55 -4.70 0.15
N ARG A 143 -10.00 -5.48 -0.79
CA ARG A 143 -9.59 -5.00 -2.11
C ARG A 143 -10.73 -4.30 -2.85
N GLU A 144 -11.95 -4.81 -2.74
CA GLU A 144 -13.14 -4.24 -3.39
C GLU A 144 -13.59 -2.90 -2.79
N LEU A 145 -13.13 -2.53 -1.59
CA LEU A 145 -13.42 -1.23 -0.97
C LEU A 145 -12.67 -0.07 -1.63
N PHE A 146 -11.54 -0.33 -2.30
CA PHE A 146 -10.69 0.69 -2.91
C PHE A 146 -11.24 1.21 -4.24
N ASP A 147 -11.22 2.53 -4.35
CA ASP A 147 -11.62 3.26 -5.55
C ASP A 147 -10.52 3.25 -6.62
N ILE A 148 -9.27 3.33 -6.19
CA ILE A 148 -8.07 3.28 -7.03
C ILE A 148 -7.14 2.22 -6.42
N LYS A 149 -6.56 1.36 -7.27
CA LYS A 149 -5.69 0.28 -6.83
C LYS A 149 -4.36 0.36 -7.57
N LEU A 150 -3.28 0.67 -6.85
CA LEU A 150 -1.93 0.78 -7.38
C LEU A 150 -1.09 -0.39 -6.87
N PHE A 151 -0.55 -1.20 -7.76
CA PHE A 151 0.27 -2.35 -7.39
C PHE A 151 1.73 -2.13 -7.77
N LEU A 152 2.58 -1.95 -6.76
CA LEU A 152 4.02 -1.73 -6.91
C LEU A 152 4.76 -3.08 -6.97
N ARG A 153 5.62 -3.23 -7.97
CA ARG A 153 6.43 -4.45 -8.16
C ARG A 153 7.87 -4.25 -7.68
N ALA A 154 8.45 -5.29 -7.11
CA ALA A 154 9.88 -5.37 -6.77
C ALA A 154 10.38 -6.79 -7.00
N ASP A 155 11.62 -6.92 -7.50
CA ASP A 155 12.27 -8.22 -7.68
C ASP A 155 12.81 -8.74 -6.34
N HIS A 156 13.02 -10.06 -6.27
CA HIS A 156 13.45 -10.73 -5.05
C HIS A 156 14.76 -10.16 -4.50
N LYS A 157 15.73 -9.91 -5.38
CA LYS A 157 17.05 -9.38 -5.01
C LYS A 157 16.94 -8.01 -4.34
N THR A 158 16.11 -7.12 -4.88
CA THR A 158 15.87 -5.78 -4.34
C THR A 158 15.15 -5.85 -3.00
N VAL A 159 14.13 -6.70 -2.87
CA VAL A 159 13.41 -6.91 -1.60
C VAL A 159 14.36 -7.41 -0.53
N LYS A 160 15.16 -8.44 -0.84
CA LYS A 160 16.13 -9.03 0.09
C LYS A 160 17.16 -8.02 0.55
N GLN A 161 17.81 -7.33 -0.38
CA GLN A 161 18.79 -6.30 -0.06
C GLN A 161 18.21 -5.21 0.85
N ARG A 162 16.98 -4.77 0.60
CA ARG A 162 16.35 -3.70 1.39
C ARG A 162 15.86 -4.18 2.74
N ARG A 163 15.29 -5.38 2.83
CA ARG A 163 14.76 -5.95 4.08
C ARG A 163 15.90 -6.28 5.04
N GLU A 164 16.95 -6.94 4.56
CA GLU A 164 18.13 -7.31 5.38
C GLU A 164 18.97 -6.09 5.81
N ALA A 165 18.85 -4.95 5.11
CA ALA A 165 19.51 -3.70 5.50
C ALA A 165 18.77 -2.93 6.62
N ARG A 166 17.56 -3.35 7.01
CA ARG A 166 16.83 -2.73 8.12
C ARG A 166 17.42 -3.21 9.44
N THR A 167 17.55 -2.30 10.39
CA THR A 167 18.10 -2.60 11.73
C THR A 167 17.10 -3.31 12.65
N GLY A 168 15.87 -3.57 12.17
CA GLY A 168 14.75 -4.16 12.89
C GLY A 168 13.49 -3.27 12.86
N TYR A 169 12.44 -3.70 13.56
CA TYR A 169 11.09 -3.18 13.50
C TYR A 169 10.56 -2.89 14.90
N VAL A 170 9.91 -1.74 15.08
CA VAL A 170 9.17 -1.45 16.31
C VAL A 170 7.84 -2.20 16.26
N THR A 171 7.55 -3.01 17.27
CA THR A 171 6.30 -3.77 17.38
C THR A 171 5.38 -3.15 18.42
N LEU A 172 4.23 -3.77 18.71
CA LEU A 172 3.33 -3.30 19.77
C LEU A 172 3.97 -3.43 21.16
N GLU A 173 4.74 -4.50 21.37
CA GLU A 173 5.24 -4.86 22.70
C GLU A 173 6.77 -4.76 22.82
N GLY A 174 7.48 -4.42 21.73
CA GLY A 174 8.93 -4.28 21.76
C GLY A 174 9.57 -4.01 20.40
N PHE A 175 10.48 -4.90 20.02
CA PHE A 175 11.33 -4.76 18.84
C PHE A 175 11.57 -6.13 18.22
N TRP A 176 11.40 -6.23 16.90
CA TRP A 176 11.62 -7.44 16.11
C TRP A 176 12.82 -7.27 15.17
N GLU A 177 13.63 -8.31 15.06
CA GLU A 177 14.70 -8.41 14.07
C GLU A 177 14.49 -9.68 13.27
N ASP A 178 14.49 -9.57 11.94
CA ASP A 178 14.28 -10.71 11.06
C ASP A 178 15.43 -11.72 11.26
N PRO A 179 15.16 -13.01 11.54
CA PRO A 179 16.21 -14.01 11.65
C PRO A 179 16.87 -14.27 10.28
N PRO A 180 18.09 -14.87 10.25
CA PRO A 180 18.75 -15.21 8.99
C PRO A 180 17.87 -16.07 8.07
N GLY A 181 17.73 -15.65 6.80
CA GLY A 181 16.92 -16.36 5.80
C GLY A 181 15.42 -16.00 5.78
N TYR A 182 14.96 -15.14 6.70
CA TYR A 182 13.54 -14.76 6.82
C TYR A 182 12.93 -14.21 5.53
N VAL A 183 13.72 -13.49 4.72
CA VAL A 183 13.22 -12.98 3.43
C VAL A 183 12.82 -14.12 2.51
N ASP A 184 13.66 -15.14 2.37
CA ASP A 184 13.41 -16.23 1.43
C ASP A 184 12.29 -17.14 1.95
N SER A 185 12.32 -17.47 3.24
CA SER A 185 11.43 -18.47 3.85
C SER A 185 10.04 -17.92 4.25
N VAL A 186 9.93 -16.62 4.52
CA VAL A 186 8.68 -16.00 5.00
C VAL A 186 8.21 -14.92 4.03
N VAL A 187 8.95 -13.82 3.91
CA VAL A 187 8.49 -12.62 3.17
C VAL A 187 8.17 -12.94 1.72
N TRP A 188 9.12 -13.57 1.01
CA TRP A 188 8.97 -13.87 -0.41
C TRP A 188 8.04 -15.06 -0.66
N ALA A 189 8.11 -16.09 0.19
CA ALA A 189 7.24 -17.26 0.11
C ALA A 189 5.76 -16.87 0.28
N ASN A 190 5.43 -16.03 1.27
CA ASN A 190 4.08 -15.54 1.48
C ASN A 190 3.63 -14.60 0.37
N TYR A 191 4.51 -13.71 -0.11
CA TYR A 191 4.17 -12.88 -1.27
C TYR A 191 3.81 -13.72 -2.51
N ALA A 192 4.61 -14.75 -2.81
CA ALA A 192 4.35 -15.68 -3.91
C ALA A 192 3.02 -16.44 -3.73
N LYS A 193 2.77 -16.94 -2.51
CA LYS A 193 1.52 -17.62 -2.15
C LYS A 193 0.30 -16.71 -2.32
N ASP A 194 0.36 -15.50 -1.77
CA ASP A 194 -0.81 -14.64 -1.60
C ASP A 194 -1.12 -13.79 -2.86
N HIS A 195 -0.11 -13.51 -3.68
CA HIS A 195 -0.24 -12.69 -4.89
C HIS A 195 0.00 -13.45 -6.19
N GLY A 196 0.50 -14.70 -6.15
CA GLY A 196 0.82 -15.49 -7.35
C GLY A 196 -0.35 -15.63 -8.33
N PHE A 197 -1.61 -15.54 -7.85
CA PHE A 197 -2.79 -15.56 -8.71
C PHE A 197 -2.80 -14.43 -9.76
N LEU A 198 -2.18 -13.28 -9.47
CA LEU A 198 -2.04 -12.14 -10.39
C LEU A 198 -1.01 -12.38 -11.51
N PHE A 199 -0.18 -13.41 -11.40
CA PHE A 199 0.95 -13.66 -12.30
C PHE A 199 0.76 -14.94 -13.13
N GLU A 200 1.34 -14.94 -14.34
CA GLU A 200 1.44 -16.13 -15.18
C GLU A 200 2.22 -17.22 -14.42
N ASP A 201 1.70 -18.45 -14.44
CA ASP A 201 2.27 -19.62 -13.75
C ASP A 201 2.55 -19.46 -12.24
N GLY A 202 2.04 -18.40 -11.61
CA GLY A 202 2.33 -18.08 -10.21
C GLY A 202 3.71 -17.45 -9.98
N ASP A 203 4.45 -17.11 -11.04
CA ASP A 203 5.78 -16.49 -10.94
C ASP A 203 5.66 -14.98 -10.67
N VAL A 204 5.86 -14.58 -9.41
CA VAL A 204 5.75 -13.19 -8.96
C VAL A 204 6.86 -12.26 -9.46
N GLU A 205 7.93 -12.79 -10.08
CA GLU A 205 8.90 -11.99 -10.85
C GLU A 205 8.53 -11.91 -12.33
N GLY A 206 7.71 -12.84 -12.80
CA GLY A 206 7.28 -13.02 -14.18
C GLY A 206 6.25 -12.01 -14.68
N LYS A 207 5.47 -12.41 -15.68
CA LYS A 207 4.44 -11.55 -16.26
C LYS A 207 3.18 -11.54 -15.41
N LEU A 208 2.52 -10.40 -15.39
CA LEU A 208 1.17 -10.29 -14.83
C LEU A 208 0.16 -10.84 -15.83
N LYS A 209 -0.96 -11.35 -15.31
CA LYS A 209 -2.14 -11.68 -16.11
C LYS A 209 -2.91 -10.39 -16.38
N ASP A 210 -2.55 -9.69 -17.45
CA ASP A 210 -3.09 -8.36 -17.77
C ASP A 210 -4.63 -8.33 -17.76
N ASP A 211 -5.30 -9.30 -18.39
CA ASP A 211 -6.78 -9.42 -18.40
C ASP A 211 -7.38 -9.47 -16.98
N LEU A 212 -6.74 -10.21 -16.07
CA LEU A 212 -7.19 -10.34 -14.68
C LEU A 212 -6.94 -9.04 -13.90
N CYS A 213 -5.79 -8.41 -14.09
CA CYS A 213 -5.50 -7.12 -13.46
C CYS A 213 -6.48 -6.03 -13.92
N GLU A 214 -6.86 -6.03 -15.20
CA GLU A 214 -7.90 -5.16 -15.75
C GLU A 214 -9.27 -5.46 -15.15
N GLU A 215 -9.68 -6.73 -15.08
CA GLU A 215 -10.94 -7.16 -14.45
C GLU A 215 -11.03 -6.69 -12.99
N LEU A 216 -9.93 -6.85 -12.24
CA LEU A 216 -9.83 -6.43 -10.82
C LEU A 216 -9.65 -4.92 -10.65
N ARG A 217 -9.44 -4.20 -11.76
CA ARG A 217 -9.15 -2.76 -11.80
C ARG A 217 -7.92 -2.40 -10.95
N ILE A 218 -6.84 -3.17 -11.13
CA ILE A 218 -5.54 -2.95 -10.50
C ILE A 218 -4.61 -2.30 -11.52
N ASP A 219 -4.24 -1.05 -11.30
CA ASP A 219 -3.17 -0.42 -12.06
C ASP A 219 -1.82 -0.97 -11.57
N THR A 220 -1.15 -1.71 -12.43
CA THR A 220 0.13 -2.34 -12.10
C THR A 220 1.30 -1.48 -12.54
N ALA A 221 2.26 -1.26 -11.64
CA ALA A 221 3.48 -0.52 -11.92
C ALA A 221 4.27 -1.22 -13.04
N PRO A 222 4.63 -0.51 -14.11
CA PRO A 222 5.44 -1.10 -15.17
C PRO A 222 6.81 -1.52 -14.66
N LEU A 223 7.37 -2.61 -15.20
CA LEU A 223 8.70 -3.09 -14.78
C LEU A 223 9.79 -2.04 -14.89
N GLN A 224 9.72 -1.13 -15.87
CA GLN A 224 10.71 -0.06 -16.05
C GLN A 224 10.76 0.98 -14.92
N VAL A 225 9.73 1.09 -14.08
CA VAL A 225 9.75 2.02 -12.93
C VAL A 225 10.35 1.38 -11.68
N GLN A 226 10.51 0.06 -11.66
CA GLN A 226 11.05 -0.68 -10.53
C GLN A 226 12.42 -0.13 -10.11
N GLY A 227 12.61 0.06 -8.80
CA GLY A 227 13.86 0.61 -8.25
C GLY A 227 14.07 2.12 -8.47
N ASN A 228 13.23 2.80 -9.26
CA ASN A 228 13.31 4.23 -9.52
C ASN A 228 12.11 4.96 -8.90
N MET A 229 12.29 5.50 -7.69
CA MET A 229 11.19 6.14 -6.95
C MET A 229 10.61 7.35 -7.68
N THR A 230 11.41 8.12 -8.43
CA THR A 230 10.91 9.24 -9.25
C THR A 230 9.93 8.73 -10.31
N ALA A 231 10.30 7.66 -11.04
CA ALA A 231 9.43 7.06 -12.04
C ALA A 231 8.18 6.40 -11.42
N CYS A 232 8.29 5.79 -10.24
CA CYS A 232 7.15 5.25 -9.51
C CYS A 232 6.14 6.34 -9.15
N VAL A 233 6.61 7.48 -8.64
CA VAL A 233 5.76 8.61 -8.25
C VAL A 233 5.08 9.23 -9.46
N ASP A 234 5.83 9.42 -10.56
CA ASP A 234 5.26 9.93 -11.81
C ASP A 234 4.14 9.02 -12.33
N TRP A 235 4.39 7.71 -12.40
CA TRP A 235 3.39 6.73 -12.82
C TRP A 235 2.15 6.74 -11.92
N ALA A 236 2.35 6.66 -10.60
CA ALA A 236 1.25 6.60 -9.65
C ALA A 236 0.42 7.90 -9.66
N PHE A 237 1.09 9.05 -9.75
CA PHE A 237 0.42 10.34 -9.85
C PHE A 237 -0.44 10.44 -11.11
N ASP A 238 0.07 10.00 -12.27
CA ASP A 238 -0.68 9.98 -13.53
C ASP A 238 -1.91 9.06 -13.46
N ARG A 239 -1.79 7.90 -12.80
CA ARG A 239 -2.95 7.00 -12.55
C ARG A 239 -3.99 7.69 -11.66
N ILE A 240 -3.56 8.28 -10.55
CA ILE A 240 -4.45 8.98 -9.61
C ILE A 240 -5.19 10.11 -10.31
N LEU A 241 -4.48 10.97 -11.06
CA LEU A 241 -5.12 12.04 -11.83
C LEU A 241 -6.16 11.48 -12.81
N SER A 242 -5.81 10.44 -13.57
CA SER A 242 -6.74 9.84 -14.54
C SER A 242 -8.03 9.34 -13.89
N HIS A 243 -7.95 8.70 -12.72
CA HIS A 243 -9.13 8.22 -11.99
C HIS A 243 -9.95 9.34 -11.36
N LEU A 244 -9.29 10.30 -10.69
CA LEU A 244 -9.97 11.41 -10.03
C LEU A 244 -10.66 12.34 -11.05
N SER A 245 -10.04 12.61 -12.19
CA SER A 245 -10.66 13.42 -13.26
C SER A 245 -11.87 12.75 -13.89
N LYS A 246 -11.89 11.41 -14.00
CA LYS A 246 -13.06 10.66 -14.49
C LYS A 246 -14.24 10.75 -13.54
N ARG A 247 -14.00 10.78 -12.22
CA ARG A 247 -15.04 10.97 -11.21
C ARG A 247 -15.71 12.34 -11.34
N THR A 248 -14.93 13.41 -11.42
CA THR A 248 -15.46 14.78 -11.56
C THR A 248 -16.23 15.03 -12.85
N ALA A 249 -16.03 14.20 -13.88
CA ALA A 249 -16.73 14.33 -15.16
C ALA A 249 -18.04 13.49 -15.23
N GLY A 250 -18.25 12.59 -14.25
CA GLY A 250 -19.40 11.69 -14.19
C GLY A 250 -20.47 12.08 -13.16
N ASP A 251 -20.18 13.08 -12.32
CA ASP A 251 -21.13 13.77 -11.42
C ASP A 251 -21.75 15.00 -12.12
#